data_AF-A0A4Q1AL17-F1
#
_entry.id   AF-A0A4Q1AL17-F1
#
_cell.length_a   1.000
_cell.length_b   1.000
_cell.length_c   1.000
_cell.angle_alpha   90.00
_cell.angle_beta   90.00
_cell.angle_gamma   90.00
#
_symmetry.space_group_name_H-M   'P 1'
#
loop_
_entity.id
_entity.type
_entity.pdbx_description
1 polymer ?
#
loop_
_entity_poly.entity_id
_entity_poly.type
_entity_poly.pdbx_seq_one_letter_code
_entity_poly.pdbx_strand_id
1 'polypeptide(L)'
;MNQELAWLHNLKDEVKDFLSHQKSMIKEGYYHYSYSGDIYDEKVHWNIGSSVFALKLYYLLGIEKNQDIVNAINYIKSFQRENKIYDQFIFKKGLIRNFLGSLKNKNFTNLLNHQYISAETRQSLSALMLYNELPNNLKLNIPNSKEEIEKYLSLLNWNEPWGASSHFSHLMFFYRVAKESGQISLNEFENFTNIAIEWIDNIYHDDTGGWYKGNQINRYIVNGVMKILTGLISVDKVHIPAPEALIDTCLKATNDLDACDNFNIILVLNYASKQLQKNYRQKEIEKFALNRLQKYKAHYKKEQGGFSFFLNGANTRYYGAKITKGHNEADIHGTVLFMWGISIIIQILGLEDEFDFREFLT
;
A
#
# COMPACT_ATOMS: atom_id res chain seq x y z
N MET A 1 -20.03 2.84 21.89
CA MET A 1 -19.20 3.51 20.87
C MET A 1 -18.05 4.29 21.52
N ASN A 2 -18.30 5.31 22.36
CA ASN A 2 -17.23 6.18 22.90
C ASN A 2 -16.07 5.47 23.62
N GLN A 3 -16.29 4.39 24.38
CA GLN A 3 -15.17 3.71 25.06
C GLN A 3 -14.22 2.96 24.11
N GLU A 4 -14.73 2.45 22.99
CA GLU A 4 -13.90 1.68 22.04
C GLU A 4 -12.99 2.58 21.21
N LEU A 5 -13.40 3.84 21.03
CA LEU A 5 -12.69 4.86 20.26
C LEU A 5 -11.76 5.72 21.12
N ALA A 6 -11.91 5.71 22.45
CA ALA A 6 -11.20 6.63 23.35
C ALA A 6 -9.67 6.64 23.18
N TRP A 7 -9.06 5.52 22.79
CA TRP A 7 -7.61 5.44 22.58
C TRP A 7 -7.14 6.15 21.30
N LEU A 8 -8.04 6.42 20.34
CA LEU A 8 -7.71 7.13 19.10
C LEU A 8 -7.40 8.61 19.35
N HIS A 9 -7.92 9.22 20.43
CA HIS A 9 -7.67 10.63 20.73
C HIS A 9 -6.19 10.94 20.96
N ASN A 10 -5.44 10.01 21.57
CA ASN A 10 -4.01 10.19 21.82
C ASN A 10 -3.14 9.63 20.70
N LEU A 11 -3.72 8.81 19.80
CA LEU A 11 -2.97 8.03 18.83
C LEU A 11 -2.14 8.91 17.88
N LYS A 12 -2.66 10.08 17.52
CA LYS A 12 -1.95 11.03 16.64
C LYS A 12 -0.63 11.50 17.26
N ASP A 13 -0.60 11.75 18.56
CA ASP A 13 0.61 12.18 19.27
C ASP A 13 1.52 10.99 19.59
N GLU A 14 0.96 9.86 19.99
CA GLU A 14 1.71 8.62 20.25
C GLU A 14 2.48 8.15 18.98
N VAL A 15 1.88 8.26 17.80
CA VAL A 15 2.56 7.92 16.53
C VAL A 15 3.62 8.96 16.15
N LYS A 16 3.48 10.24 16.55
CA LYS A 16 4.56 11.24 16.38
C LYS A 16 5.78 10.91 17.24
N ASP A 17 5.54 10.45 18.46
CA ASP A 17 6.61 10.00 19.36
C ASP A 17 7.31 8.76 18.79
N PHE A 18 6.54 7.81 18.26
CA PHE A 18 7.08 6.66 17.54
C PHE A 18 7.95 7.09 16.35
N LEU A 19 7.47 7.99 15.48
CA LEU A 19 8.25 8.52 14.35
C LEU A 19 9.55 9.18 14.83
N SER A 20 9.47 9.93 15.94
CA SER A 20 10.63 10.60 16.52
C SER A 20 11.68 9.61 17.00
N HIS A 21 11.25 8.50 17.63
CA HIS A 21 12.14 7.40 18.01
C HIS A 21 12.73 6.67 16.80
N GLN A 22 11.98 6.51 15.71
CA GLN A 22 12.50 5.83 14.51
C GLN A 22 13.58 6.64 13.77
N LYS A 23 13.73 7.94 14.01
CA LYS A 23 14.74 8.75 13.30
C LYS A 23 16.16 8.30 13.64
N SER A 24 17.00 8.20 12.62
CA SER A 24 18.44 8.01 12.81
C SER A 24 19.07 9.22 13.51
N MET A 25 20.04 8.95 14.38
CA MET A 25 20.83 9.97 15.05
C MET A 25 22.03 10.46 14.22
N ILE A 26 22.42 9.72 13.17
CA ILE A 26 23.62 10.03 12.37
C ILE A 26 23.35 10.23 10.88
N LYS A 27 22.14 9.90 10.40
CA LYS A 27 21.79 9.96 8.98
C LYS A 27 20.43 10.59 8.77
N GLU A 28 20.45 11.82 8.27
CA GLU A 28 19.24 12.57 7.98
C GLU A 28 18.32 11.82 7.01
N GLY A 29 17.02 11.81 7.33
CA GLY A 29 15.99 11.20 6.51
C GLY A 29 15.91 9.68 6.59
N TYR A 30 16.81 9.02 7.32
CA TYR A 30 16.71 7.59 7.62
C TYR A 30 15.78 7.36 8.80
N TYR A 31 14.96 6.31 8.66
CA TYR A 31 14.11 5.79 9.72
C TYR A 31 14.42 4.31 9.94
N HIS A 32 14.54 3.91 11.20
CA HIS A 32 14.58 2.52 11.61
C HIS A 32 13.29 1.80 11.16
N TYR A 33 13.42 0.53 10.80
CA TYR A 33 12.27 -0.26 10.35
C TYR A 33 11.45 -0.73 11.54
N SER A 34 12.11 -1.23 12.58
CA SER A 34 11.52 -1.73 13.83
C SER A 34 12.07 -1.00 15.04
N TYR A 35 11.33 -1.04 16.15
CA TYR A 35 11.67 -0.29 17.37
C TYR A 35 13.08 -0.53 17.90
N SER A 36 13.59 -1.77 17.80
CA SER A 36 14.95 -2.14 18.23
C SER A 36 15.57 -3.30 17.44
N GLY A 37 14.80 -3.95 16.57
CA GLY A 37 15.11 -5.24 15.98
C GLY A 37 15.81 -5.21 14.62
N ASP A 38 16.19 -4.04 14.10
CA ASP A 38 16.84 -3.92 12.78
C ASP A 38 18.14 -4.75 12.72
N ILE A 39 18.31 -5.52 11.64
CA ILE A 39 19.50 -6.37 11.43
C ILE A 39 20.67 -5.57 10.88
N TYR A 40 20.39 -4.52 10.12
CA TYR A 40 21.40 -3.71 9.44
C TYR A 40 21.44 -2.33 10.06
N ASP A 41 22.65 -1.79 10.23
CA ASP A 41 22.85 -0.49 10.84
C ASP A 41 22.58 0.66 9.86
N GLU A 42 22.43 1.87 10.44
CA GLU A 42 22.15 3.13 9.74
C GLU A 42 23.32 3.64 8.88
N LYS A 43 24.54 3.11 9.03
CA LYS A 43 25.69 3.47 8.17
C LYS A 43 25.56 2.85 6.79
N VAL A 44 24.80 1.77 6.65
CA VAL A 44 24.48 1.17 5.35
C VAL A 44 23.48 2.07 4.61
N HIS A 45 23.67 2.24 3.30
CA HIS A 45 22.68 2.91 2.45
C HIS A 45 21.59 1.92 2.02
N TRP A 46 20.57 1.79 2.89
CA TRP A 46 19.42 0.91 2.72
C TRP A 46 18.18 1.52 3.40
N ASN A 47 17.08 0.77 3.40
CA ASN A 47 15.83 1.03 4.11
C ASN A 47 15.00 2.21 3.57
N ILE A 48 15.00 2.39 2.24
CA ILE A 48 14.16 3.42 1.62
C ILE A 48 12.69 3.27 1.99
N GLY A 49 12.20 2.03 2.11
CA GLY A 49 10.84 1.70 2.53
C GLY A 49 10.43 2.39 3.84
N SER A 50 11.30 2.42 4.86
CA SER A 50 10.98 3.13 6.12
C SER A 50 10.80 4.63 5.93
N SER A 51 11.59 5.26 5.07
CA SER A 51 11.46 6.70 4.80
C SER A 51 10.18 7.00 4.01
N VAL A 52 9.81 6.11 3.08
CA VAL A 52 8.52 6.15 2.38
C VAL A 52 7.36 6.03 3.37
N PHE A 53 7.43 5.09 4.31
CA PHE A 53 6.41 4.89 5.33
C PHE A 53 6.33 6.07 6.31
N ALA A 54 7.47 6.66 6.69
CA ALA A 54 7.51 7.88 7.49
C ALA A 54 6.80 9.04 6.79
N LEU A 55 7.09 9.30 5.51
CA LEU A 55 6.41 10.35 4.74
C LEU A 55 4.90 10.17 4.68
N LYS A 56 4.44 8.93 4.52
CA LYS A 56 3.03 8.58 4.53
C LYS A 56 2.40 8.80 5.91
N LEU A 57 3.09 8.43 6.99
CA LEU A 57 2.65 8.72 8.35
C LEU A 57 2.57 10.23 8.61
N TYR A 58 3.59 11.02 8.24
CA TYR A 58 3.52 12.48 8.34
C TYR A 58 2.30 13.05 7.62
N TYR A 59 1.98 12.55 6.43
CA TYR A 59 0.81 12.96 5.66
C TYR A 59 -0.49 12.56 6.36
N LEU A 60 -0.64 11.29 6.79
CA LEU A 60 -1.80 10.80 7.54
C LEU A 60 -2.09 11.66 8.77
N LEU A 61 -1.04 12.04 9.50
CA LEU A 61 -1.11 12.85 10.72
C LEU A 61 -1.32 14.34 10.42
N GLY A 62 -1.43 14.75 9.16
CA GLY A 62 -1.60 16.16 8.78
C GLY A 62 -0.43 17.06 9.18
N ILE A 63 0.77 16.50 9.31
CA ILE A 63 1.96 17.25 9.70
C ILE A 63 2.44 18.06 8.49
N GLU A 64 2.57 19.37 8.69
CA GLU A 64 3.06 20.27 7.65
C GLU A 64 4.53 19.98 7.29
N LYS A 65 4.89 20.27 6.04
CA LYS A 65 6.24 20.01 5.51
C LYS A 65 7.28 20.75 6.33
N ASN A 66 8.09 19.99 7.06
CA ASN A 66 9.16 20.46 7.93
C ASN A 66 10.52 19.85 7.51
N GLN A 67 11.57 20.11 8.29
CA GLN A 67 12.91 19.61 7.97
C GLN A 67 13.00 18.07 7.99
N ASP A 68 12.28 17.38 8.88
CA ASP A 68 12.26 15.91 8.92
C ASP A 68 11.70 15.33 7.60
N ILE A 69 10.63 15.94 7.09
CA ILE A 69 10.00 15.57 5.81
C ILE A 69 10.96 15.86 4.64
N VAL A 70 11.60 17.03 4.61
CA VAL A 70 12.59 17.38 3.57
C VAL A 70 13.75 16.38 3.58
N ASN A 71 14.25 16.02 4.75
CA ASN A 71 15.33 15.05 4.91
C ASN A 71 14.91 13.66 4.39
N ALA A 72 13.70 13.19 4.74
CA ALA A 72 13.17 11.92 4.25
C ALA A 72 13.00 11.91 2.71
N ILE A 73 12.53 13.02 2.13
CA ILE A 73 12.42 13.20 0.67
C ILE A 73 13.78 13.10 0.00
N ASN A 74 14.79 13.79 0.53
CA ASN A 74 16.16 13.73 0.00
C ASN A 74 16.75 12.33 0.14
N TYR A 75 16.47 11.64 1.25
CA TYR A 75 16.90 10.27 1.45
C TYR A 75 16.27 9.34 0.40
N ILE A 76 14.97 9.42 0.14
CA ILE A 76 14.30 8.64 -0.92
C ILE A 76 14.92 8.93 -2.29
N LYS A 77 15.11 10.21 -2.64
CA LYS A 77 15.69 10.62 -3.92
C LYS A 77 17.13 10.10 -4.12
N SER A 78 17.90 9.90 -3.05
CA SER A 78 19.26 9.35 -3.14
C SER A 78 19.33 7.90 -3.66
N PHE A 79 18.21 7.16 -3.64
CA PHE A 79 18.10 5.82 -4.25
C PHE A 79 17.69 5.85 -5.73
N GLN A 80 17.48 7.03 -6.31
CA GLN A 80 17.11 7.16 -7.71
C GLN A 80 18.25 6.69 -8.62
N ARG A 81 17.90 5.89 -9.62
CA ARG A 81 18.77 5.40 -10.68
C ARG A 81 18.02 5.50 -11.99
N GLU A 82 18.44 6.41 -12.84
CA GLU A 82 17.73 6.74 -14.09
C GLU A 82 16.25 7.05 -13.79
N ASN A 83 15.34 6.20 -14.28
CA ASN A 83 13.90 6.32 -14.13
C ASN A 83 13.28 5.43 -13.04
N LYS A 84 14.10 4.84 -12.16
CA LYS A 84 13.67 3.94 -11.09
C LYS A 84 14.17 4.43 -9.75
N ILE A 85 13.42 4.09 -8.69
CA ILE A 85 13.84 4.34 -7.31
C ILE A 85 13.74 3.02 -6.58
N TYR A 86 14.87 2.47 -6.15
CA TYR A 86 14.86 1.19 -5.42
C TYR A 86 16.10 1.03 -4.56
N ASP A 87 15.94 0.29 -3.46
CA ASP A 87 17.05 -0.08 -2.61
C ASP A 87 17.85 -1.24 -3.21
N GLN A 88 19.08 -0.96 -3.63
CA GLN A 88 19.98 -1.95 -4.22
C GLN A 88 20.47 -3.00 -3.21
N PHE A 89 20.55 -2.64 -1.93
CA PHE A 89 20.94 -3.54 -0.86
C PHE A 89 19.83 -4.59 -0.63
N ILE A 90 18.58 -4.15 -0.50
CA ILE A 90 17.41 -5.04 -0.39
C ILE A 90 17.25 -5.90 -1.63
N PHE A 91 17.42 -5.33 -2.83
CA PHE A 91 17.43 -6.08 -4.09
C PHE A 91 18.37 -7.28 -4.05
N LYS A 92 19.64 -7.05 -3.66
CA LYS A 92 20.68 -8.11 -3.59
C LYS A 92 20.35 -9.17 -2.54
N LYS A 93 19.83 -8.77 -1.37
CA LYS A 93 19.45 -9.70 -0.30
C LYS A 93 18.22 -10.55 -0.67
N GLY A 94 17.26 -9.97 -1.40
CA GLY A 94 16.08 -10.67 -1.88
C GLY A 94 16.40 -11.71 -2.96
N LEU A 95 17.35 -11.42 -3.86
CA LEU A 95 17.74 -12.31 -4.97
C LEU A 95 18.14 -13.72 -4.51
N ILE A 96 18.96 -13.82 -3.45
CA ILE A 96 19.45 -15.11 -2.94
C ILE A 96 18.27 -16.01 -2.55
N ARG A 97 17.25 -15.44 -1.89
CA ARG A 97 16.08 -16.21 -1.48
C ARG A 97 15.13 -16.49 -2.64
N ASN A 98 14.92 -15.52 -3.53
CA ASN A 98 14.04 -15.70 -4.68
C ASN A 98 14.60 -16.76 -5.63
N PHE A 99 15.92 -16.83 -5.79
CA PHE A 99 16.60 -17.91 -6.51
C PHE A 99 16.35 -19.28 -5.84
N LEU A 100 16.58 -19.41 -4.53
CA LEU A 100 16.34 -20.65 -3.80
C LEU A 100 14.86 -21.08 -3.80
N GLY A 101 13.94 -20.12 -3.70
CA GLY A 101 12.50 -20.36 -3.77
C GLY A 101 12.02 -20.74 -5.17
N SER A 102 12.59 -20.12 -6.22
CA SER A 102 12.29 -20.42 -7.62
C SER A 102 12.72 -21.84 -7.98
N LEU A 103 13.90 -22.29 -7.50
CA LEU A 103 14.37 -23.66 -7.64
C LEU A 103 13.43 -24.67 -6.98
N LYS A 104 12.92 -24.36 -5.79
CA LYS A 104 12.01 -25.23 -5.03
C LYS A 104 10.62 -25.33 -5.67
N ASN A 105 10.11 -24.21 -6.21
CA ASN A 105 8.74 -24.11 -6.70
C ASN A 105 8.61 -24.19 -8.24
N LYS A 106 9.73 -24.36 -8.96
CA LYS A 106 9.82 -24.34 -10.44
C LYS A 106 9.18 -23.10 -11.09
N ASN A 107 9.14 -21.97 -10.37
CA ASN A 107 8.57 -20.72 -10.85
C ASN A 107 9.69 -19.68 -10.99
N PHE A 108 10.09 -19.41 -12.24
CA PHE A 108 11.21 -18.55 -12.59
C PHE A 108 10.80 -17.14 -13.06
N THR A 109 9.51 -16.81 -12.96
CA THR A 109 8.92 -15.59 -13.53
C THR A 109 9.46 -14.28 -12.94
N ASN A 110 10.12 -14.33 -11.77
CA ASN A 110 10.68 -13.15 -11.08
C ASN A 110 12.18 -13.29 -10.73
N LEU A 111 12.94 -14.10 -11.46
CA LEU A 111 14.38 -14.33 -11.22
C LEU A 111 15.22 -13.04 -11.13
N LEU A 112 14.85 -12.00 -11.87
CA LEU A 112 15.57 -10.72 -11.95
C LEU A 112 15.00 -9.64 -11.01
N ASN A 113 14.04 -9.97 -10.13
CA ASN A 113 13.42 -9.05 -9.18
C ASN A 113 12.85 -7.76 -9.81
N HIS A 114 12.43 -7.80 -11.08
CA HIS A 114 11.81 -6.64 -11.75
C HIS A 114 10.53 -6.17 -11.04
N GLN A 115 9.77 -7.11 -10.46
CA GLN A 115 8.57 -6.79 -9.69
C GLN A 115 8.91 -5.97 -8.44
N TYR A 116 10.02 -6.26 -7.77
CA TYR A 116 10.50 -5.48 -6.63
C TYR A 116 10.83 -4.05 -7.05
N ILE A 117 11.60 -3.87 -8.14
CA ILE A 117 11.99 -2.52 -8.59
C ILE A 117 10.75 -1.69 -8.92
N SER A 118 9.77 -2.30 -9.60
CA SER A 118 8.51 -1.63 -9.91
C SER A 118 7.71 -1.27 -8.66
N ALA A 119 7.58 -2.19 -7.70
CA ALA A 119 6.88 -1.94 -6.44
C ALA A 119 7.55 -0.83 -5.62
N GLU A 120 8.88 -0.86 -5.52
CA GLU A 120 9.63 0.13 -4.75
C GLU A 120 9.65 1.51 -5.41
N THR A 121 9.73 1.53 -6.74
CA THR A 121 9.62 2.78 -7.51
C THR A 121 8.24 3.38 -7.30
N ARG A 122 7.17 2.59 -7.41
CA ARG A 122 5.79 3.05 -7.16
C ARG A 122 5.65 3.60 -5.75
N GLN A 123 6.05 2.84 -4.72
CA GLN A 123 5.90 3.29 -3.33
C GLN A 123 6.68 4.59 -3.06
N SER A 124 7.90 4.69 -3.57
CA SER A 124 8.74 5.90 -3.45
C SER A 124 8.09 7.10 -4.11
N LEU A 125 7.68 6.96 -5.38
CA LEU A 125 7.02 8.03 -6.12
C LEU A 125 5.70 8.43 -5.47
N SER A 126 4.90 7.46 -4.97
CA SER A 126 3.64 7.76 -4.28
C SER A 126 3.86 8.64 -3.06
N ALA A 127 4.91 8.39 -2.26
CA ALA A 127 5.23 9.22 -1.11
C ALA A 127 5.79 10.60 -1.50
N LEU A 128 6.60 10.68 -2.56
CA LEU A 128 7.10 11.96 -3.08
C LEU A 128 5.96 12.83 -3.65
N MET A 129 4.98 12.22 -4.32
CA MET A 129 3.82 12.93 -4.86
C MET A 129 2.98 13.61 -3.78
N LEU A 130 2.86 13.02 -2.58
CA LEU A 130 2.13 13.63 -1.45
C LEU A 130 2.68 15.02 -1.05
N TYR A 131 3.93 15.32 -1.44
CA TYR A 131 4.60 16.58 -1.13
C TYR A 131 5.00 17.38 -2.38
N ASN A 132 4.51 17.00 -3.56
CA ASN A 132 4.86 17.59 -4.86
C ASN A 132 6.38 17.56 -5.16
N GLU A 133 7.03 16.44 -4.83
CA GLU A 133 8.48 16.28 -4.87
C GLU A 133 8.95 15.18 -5.84
N LEU A 134 8.18 14.96 -6.90
CA LEU A 134 8.58 14.06 -7.99
C LEU A 134 9.93 14.49 -8.59
N PRO A 135 10.80 13.54 -9.02
CA PRO A 135 12.04 13.89 -9.69
C PRO A 135 11.81 14.57 -11.05
N ASN A 136 12.51 15.68 -11.31
CA ASN A 136 12.33 16.50 -12.53
C ASN A 136 12.60 15.76 -13.85
N ASN A 137 13.47 14.74 -13.86
CA ASN A 137 13.87 14.02 -15.08
C ASN A 137 13.30 12.59 -15.14
N LEU A 138 12.13 12.36 -14.54
CA LEU A 138 11.53 11.04 -14.48
C LEU A 138 10.87 10.67 -15.81
N LYS A 139 11.49 9.76 -16.56
CA LYS A 139 10.94 9.17 -17.79
C LYS A 139 10.64 7.68 -17.62
N LEU A 140 9.40 7.36 -17.26
CA LEU A 140 8.98 5.98 -16.99
C LEU A 140 8.89 5.16 -18.29
N ASN A 141 9.30 3.90 -18.23
CA ASN A 141 9.05 2.96 -19.31
C ASN A 141 7.67 2.32 -19.10
N ILE A 142 6.67 2.79 -19.85
CA ILE A 142 5.27 2.36 -19.75
C ILE A 142 4.73 2.00 -21.13
N PRO A 143 3.85 0.98 -21.23
CA PRO A 143 3.09 0.70 -22.46
C PRO A 143 2.39 1.96 -22.97
N ASN A 144 2.48 2.24 -24.26
CA ASN A 144 1.94 3.49 -24.83
C ASN A 144 1.11 3.28 -26.12
N SER A 145 0.70 2.05 -26.40
CA SER A 145 -0.30 1.73 -27.42
C SER A 145 -1.31 0.73 -26.87
N LYS A 146 -2.46 0.59 -27.54
CA LYS A 146 -3.47 -0.41 -27.20
C LYS A 146 -2.87 -1.81 -27.18
N GLU A 147 -2.12 -2.18 -28.22
CA GLU A 147 -1.50 -3.49 -28.36
C GLU A 147 -0.49 -3.76 -27.24
N GLU A 148 0.30 -2.76 -26.84
CA GLU A 148 1.27 -2.91 -25.75
C GLU A 148 0.57 -3.08 -24.39
N ILE A 149 -0.50 -2.31 -24.13
CA ILE A 149 -1.27 -2.38 -22.88
C ILE A 149 -1.95 -3.74 -22.76
N GLU A 150 -2.66 -4.18 -23.78
CA GLU A 150 -3.35 -5.47 -23.79
C GLU A 150 -2.35 -6.62 -23.68
N LYS A 151 -1.21 -6.54 -24.39
CA LYS A 151 -0.13 -7.51 -24.27
C LYS A 151 0.42 -7.56 -22.85
N TYR A 152 0.69 -6.40 -22.24
CA TYR A 152 1.19 -6.33 -20.87
C TYR A 152 0.22 -7.01 -19.89
N LEU A 153 -1.08 -6.67 -19.96
CA LEU A 153 -2.10 -7.21 -19.07
C LEU A 153 -2.37 -8.71 -19.30
N SER A 154 -2.31 -9.18 -20.55
CA SER A 154 -2.52 -10.59 -20.90
C SER A 154 -1.41 -11.52 -20.39
N LEU A 155 -0.20 -10.99 -20.15
CA LEU A 155 0.93 -11.75 -19.62
C LEU A 155 0.87 -11.92 -18.09
N LEU A 156 -0.01 -11.21 -17.40
CA LEU A 156 -0.17 -11.34 -15.95
C LEU A 156 -0.94 -12.62 -15.58
N ASN A 157 -0.57 -13.24 -14.46
CA ASN A 157 -1.25 -14.44 -13.96
C ASN A 157 -2.53 -14.08 -13.20
N TRP A 158 -3.65 -13.95 -13.90
CA TRP A 158 -4.95 -13.62 -13.30
C TRP A 158 -5.60 -14.76 -12.49
N ASN A 159 -5.01 -15.97 -12.48
CA ASN A 159 -5.34 -16.99 -11.48
C ASN A 159 -4.68 -16.72 -10.12
N GLU A 160 -3.79 -15.72 -10.03
CA GLU A 160 -3.23 -15.17 -8.80
C GLU A 160 -3.59 -13.69 -8.72
N PRO A 161 -4.85 -13.34 -8.43
CA PRO A 161 -5.38 -12.00 -8.61
C PRO A 161 -4.64 -10.93 -7.81
N TRP A 162 -4.06 -11.25 -6.65
CA TRP A 162 -3.20 -10.32 -5.89
C TRP A 162 -2.01 -9.81 -6.71
N GLY A 163 -1.27 -10.72 -7.35
CA GLY A 163 -0.07 -10.36 -8.12
C GLY A 163 -0.43 -9.58 -9.38
N ALA A 164 -1.38 -10.09 -10.16
CA ALA A 164 -1.83 -9.45 -11.39
C ALA A 164 -2.43 -8.05 -11.13
N SER A 165 -3.31 -7.94 -10.13
CA SER A 165 -3.93 -6.65 -9.77
C SER A 165 -2.92 -5.65 -9.21
N SER A 166 -1.87 -6.11 -8.52
CA SER A 166 -0.77 -5.21 -8.12
C SER A 166 -0.05 -4.63 -9.33
N HIS A 167 0.18 -5.43 -10.38
CA HIS A 167 0.81 -4.95 -11.61
C HIS A 167 -0.09 -4.02 -12.42
N PHE A 168 -1.39 -4.28 -12.48
CA PHE A 168 -2.37 -3.33 -13.00
C PHE A 168 -2.31 -2.00 -12.21
N SER A 169 -2.32 -2.05 -10.88
CA SER A 169 -2.19 -0.86 -10.02
C SER A 169 -0.91 -0.06 -10.30
N HIS A 170 0.21 -0.75 -10.56
CA HIS A 170 1.46 -0.09 -10.95
C HIS A 170 1.32 0.63 -12.30
N LEU A 171 0.70 -0.01 -13.28
CA LEU A 171 0.48 0.58 -14.61
C LEU A 171 -0.36 1.87 -14.50
N MET A 172 -1.50 1.81 -13.80
CA MET A 172 -2.38 2.97 -13.61
C MET A 172 -1.66 4.12 -12.91
N PHE A 173 -0.95 3.82 -11.82
CA PHE A 173 -0.17 4.81 -11.09
C PHE A 173 0.95 5.43 -11.96
N PHE A 174 1.64 4.62 -12.77
CA PHE A 174 2.68 5.15 -13.66
C PHE A 174 2.12 6.00 -14.80
N TYR A 175 0.89 5.77 -15.27
CA TYR A 175 0.22 6.74 -16.16
C TYR A 175 -0.03 8.06 -15.47
N ARG A 176 -0.48 8.05 -14.19
CA ARG A 176 -0.63 9.29 -13.41
C ARG A 176 0.71 10.02 -13.32
N VAL A 177 1.78 9.34 -12.92
CA VAL A 177 3.11 9.96 -12.82
C VAL A 177 3.60 10.49 -14.17
N ALA A 178 3.42 9.75 -15.26
CA ALA A 178 3.83 10.19 -16.59
C ALA A 178 3.05 11.42 -17.07
N LYS A 179 1.77 11.56 -16.69
CA LYS A 179 1.01 12.79 -16.93
C LYS A 179 1.57 13.95 -16.10
N GLU A 180 1.77 13.75 -14.79
CA GLU A 180 2.26 14.82 -13.89
C GLU A 180 3.70 15.26 -14.21
N SER A 181 4.53 14.37 -14.78
CA SER A 181 5.88 14.72 -15.25
C SER A 181 5.91 15.32 -16.66
N GLY A 182 4.76 15.46 -17.33
CA GLY A 182 4.66 15.94 -18.71
C GLY A 182 5.20 14.97 -19.76
N GLN A 183 5.41 13.70 -19.40
CA GLN A 183 5.85 12.66 -20.35
C GLN A 183 4.75 12.27 -21.34
N ILE A 184 3.48 12.31 -20.93
CA ILE A 184 2.31 12.08 -21.78
C ILE A 184 1.29 13.20 -21.60
N SER A 185 0.51 13.47 -22.65
CA SER A 185 -0.60 14.42 -22.62
C SER A 185 -1.80 13.90 -21.81
N LEU A 186 -2.72 14.82 -21.47
CA LEU A 186 -3.99 14.44 -20.84
C LEU A 186 -4.80 13.45 -21.71
N ASN A 187 -4.83 13.66 -23.03
CA ASN A 187 -5.57 12.77 -23.95
C ASN A 187 -4.97 11.36 -23.99
N GLU A 188 -3.64 11.25 -24.00
CA GLU A 188 -2.94 9.97 -23.91
C GLU A 188 -3.21 9.28 -22.57
N PHE A 189 -3.13 10.02 -21.46
CA PHE A 189 -3.49 9.53 -20.13
C PHE A 189 -4.90 8.96 -20.09
N GLU A 190 -5.90 9.71 -20.59
CA GLU A 190 -7.30 9.26 -20.62
C GLU A 190 -7.47 8.00 -21.49
N ASN A 191 -6.88 7.99 -22.68
CA ASN A 191 -6.95 6.87 -23.61
C ASN A 191 -6.31 5.60 -23.03
N PHE A 192 -5.08 5.68 -22.54
CA PHE A 192 -4.36 4.50 -22.03
C PHE A 192 -4.99 3.91 -20.78
N THR A 193 -5.47 4.76 -19.86
CA THR A 193 -6.18 4.29 -18.66
C THR A 193 -7.52 3.65 -19.01
N ASN A 194 -8.27 4.18 -19.99
CA ASN A 194 -9.52 3.55 -20.46
C ASN A 194 -9.27 2.17 -21.09
N ILE A 195 -8.25 2.05 -21.96
CA ILE A 195 -7.89 0.76 -22.56
C ILE A 195 -7.57 -0.28 -21.47
N ALA A 196 -6.81 0.11 -20.44
CA ALA A 196 -6.46 -0.79 -19.34
C ALA A 196 -7.69 -1.22 -18.51
N ILE A 197 -8.63 -0.29 -18.27
CA ILE A 197 -9.89 -0.56 -17.55
C ILE A 197 -10.79 -1.49 -18.37
N GLU A 198 -11.03 -1.16 -19.64
CA GLU A 198 -11.82 -2.00 -20.55
C GLU A 198 -11.25 -3.42 -20.64
N TRP A 199 -9.92 -3.56 -20.61
CA TRP A 199 -9.29 -4.88 -20.63
C TRP A 199 -9.62 -5.69 -19.37
N ILE A 200 -9.50 -5.12 -18.17
CA ILE A 200 -9.79 -5.85 -16.93
C ILE A 200 -11.28 -6.16 -16.80
N ASP A 201 -12.17 -5.32 -17.33
CA ASP A 201 -13.61 -5.57 -17.25
C ASP A 201 -14.03 -6.87 -17.97
N ASN A 202 -13.24 -7.35 -18.94
CA ASN A 202 -13.46 -8.66 -19.58
C ASN A 202 -13.21 -9.87 -18.66
N ILE A 203 -12.59 -9.65 -17.50
CA ILE A 203 -12.33 -10.70 -16.49
C ILE A 203 -13.03 -10.39 -15.15
N TYR A 204 -14.03 -9.50 -15.20
CA TYR A 204 -14.86 -9.17 -14.05
C TYR A 204 -15.90 -10.27 -13.80
N HIS A 205 -16.21 -10.49 -12.52
CA HIS A 205 -17.15 -11.49 -12.04
C HIS A 205 -18.26 -10.83 -11.22
N ASP A 206 -19.46 -10.71 -11.79
CA ASP A 206 -20.62 -10.05 -11.16
C ASP A 206 -21.06 -10.70 -9.85
N ASP A 207 -20.88 -12.01 -9.70
CA ASP A 207 -21.31 -12.80 -8.55
C ASP A 207 -20.47 -12.55 -7.29
N THR A 208 -19.21 -12.15 -7.46
CA THR A 208 -18.28 -11.87 -6.36
C THR A 208 -17.86 -10.41 -6.29
N GLY A 209 -18.04 -9.65 -7.38
CA GLY A 209 -17.62 -8.27 -7.54
C GLY A 209 -16.10 -8.10 -7.74
N GLY A 210 -15.42 -9.12 -8.28
CA GLY A 210 -13.96 -9.16 -8.41
C GLY A 210 -13.42 -9.35 -9.83
N TRP A 211 -12.13 -9.08 -10.01
CA TRP A 211 -11.39 -9.27 -11.27
C TRP A 211 -10.40 -10.42 -11.14
N TYR A 212 -10.66 -11.55 -11.80
CA TYR A 212 -9.78 -12.72 -11.75
C TYR A 212 -10.06 -13.70 -12.89
N LYS A 213 -9.24 -14.75 -12.98
CA LYS A 213 -9.52 -15.95 -13.78
C LYS A 213 -9.51 -17.19 -12.89
N GLY A 214 -10.23 -18.22 -13.34
CA GLY A 214 -10.36 -19.49 -12.63
C GLY A 214 -11.19 -19.38 -11.36
N ASN A 215 -11.06 -20.36 -10.47
CA ASN A 215 -11.76 -20.36 -9.18
C ASN A 215 -10.91 -19.68 -8.12
N GLN A 216 -11.51 -18.79 -7.33
CA GLN A 216 -10.83 -18.05 -6.27
C GLN A 216 -11.59 -18.11 -4.96
N ILE A 217 -10.86 -18.05 -3.85
CA ILE A 217 -11.45 -17.88 -2.52
C ILE A 217 -11.65 -16.40 -2.22
N ASN A 218 -12.67 -16.06 -1.42
CA ASN A 218 -13.04 -14.67 -1.11
C ASN A 218 -11.86 -13.80 -0.65
N ARG A 219 -10.95 -14.36 0.17
CA ARG A 219 -9.74 -13.64 0.62
C ARG A 219 -8.88 -13.14 -0.54
N TYR A 220 -8.61 -13.98 -1.54
CA TYR A 220 -7.79 -13.59 -2.69
C TYR A 220 -8.53 -12.64 -3.64
N ILE A 221 -9.85 -12.78 -3.75
CA ILE A 221 -10.70 -11.84 -4.47
C ILE A 221 -10.59 -10.45 -3.82
N VAL A 222 -10.87 -10.33 -2.52
CA VAL A 222 -10.80 -9.06 -1.78
C VAL A 222 -9.40 -8.43 -1.86
N ASN A 223 -8.35 -9.24 -1.71
CA ASN A 223 -6.97 -8.79 -1.80
C ASN A 223 -6.65 -8.26 -3.23
N GLY A 224 -7.09 -8.95 -4.28
CA GLY A 224 -6.96 -8.49 -5.67
C GLY A 224 -7.75 -7.21 -5.94
N VAL A 225 -9.01 -7.16 -5.51
CA VAL A 225 -9.88 -5.99 -5.67
C VAL A 225 -9.28 -4.75 -4.99
N MET A 226 -8.74 -4.87 -3.78
CA MET A 226 -8.02 -3.75 -3.14
C MET A 226 -6.96 -3.17 -4.09
N LYS A 227 -6.16 -4.03 -4.73
CA LYS A 227 -5.11 -3.57 -5.65
C LYS A 227 -5.69 -2.89 -6.89
N ILE A 228 -6.75 -3.45 -7.50
CA ILE A 228 -7.46 -2.78 -8.60
C ILE A 228 -7.94 -1.39 -8.16
N LEU A 229 -8.63 -1.31 -7.02
CA LEU A 229 -9.15 -0.05 -6.49
C LEU A 229 -8.04 0.97 -6.26
N THR A 230 -6.91 0.59 -5.65
CA THR A 230 -5.76 1.53 -5.51
C THR A 230 -5.25 2.05 -6.85
N GLY A 231 -5.26 1.22 -7.90
CA GLY A 231 -4.94 1.65 -9.26
C GLY A 231 -5.95 2.64 -9.82
N LEU A 232 -7.24 2.34 -9.69
CA LEU A 232 -8.33 3.22 -10.15
C LEU A 232 -8.37 4.55 -9.37
N ILE A 233 -8.10 4.52 -8.06
CA ILE A 233 -7.97 5.71 -7.21
C ILE A 233 -6.85 6.60 -7.73
N SER A 234 -5.69 6.02 -8.06
CA SER A 234 -4.52 6.80 -8.52
C SER A 234 -4.77 7.60 -9.82
N VAL A 235 -5.78 7.20 -10.60
CA VAL A 235 -6.16 7.84 -11.86
C VAL A 235 -7.52 8.53 -11.81
N ASP A 236 -8.16 8.60 -10.63
CA ASP A 236 -9.50 9.18 -10.42
C ASP A 236 -10.61 8.52 -11.28
N LYS A 237 -10.54 7.19 -11.46
CA LYS A 237 -11.50 6.39 -12.26
C LYS A 237 -12.12 5.24 -11.47
N VAL A 238 -12.42 5.45 -10.20
CA VAL A 238 -13.04 4.42 -9.37
C VAL A 238 -14.46 4.14 -9.84
N HIS A 239 -14.68 2.93 -10.33
CA HIS A 239 -16.00 2.39 -10.62
C HIS A 239 -16.00 0.89 -10.33
N ILE A 240 -16.97 0.44 -9.55
CA ILE A 240 -17.20 -0.97 -9.21
C ILE A 240 -18.50 -1.39 -9.92
N PRO A 241 -18.48 -2.31 -10.89
CA PRO A 241 -19.70 -2.64 -11.65
C PRO A 241 -20.84 -3.22 -10.78
N ALA A 242 -20.50 -4.10 -9.82
CA ALA A 242 -21.45 -4.77 -8.92
C ALA A 242 -21.02 -4.60 -7.44
N PRO A 243 -21.17 -3.40 -6.84
CA PRO A 243 -20.65 -3.11 -5.51
C PRO A 243 -21.36 -3.89 -4.39
N GLU A 244 -22.62 -4.28 -4.56
CA GLU A 244 -23.37 -5.08 -3.58
C GLU A 244 -22.79 -6.49 -3.43
N ALA A 245 -22.50 -7.15 -4.56
CA ALA A 245 -21.85 -8.46 -4.59
C ALA A 245 -20.46 -8.41 -3.95
N LEU A 246 -19.71 -7.33 -4.20
CA LEU A 246 -18.40 -7.12 -3.58
C LEU A 246 -18.49 -6.93 -2.06
N ILE A 247 -19.48 -6.17 -1.58
CA ILE A 247 -19.76 -6.01 -0.14
C ILE A 247 -20.06 -7.38 0.49
N ASP A 248 -20.91 -8.19 -0.16
CA ASP A 248 -21.25 -9.52 0.34
C ASP A 248 -20.03 -10.45 0.37
N THR A 249 -19.18 -10.41 -0.65
CA THR A 249 -17.90 -11.14 -0.69
C THR A 249 -16.98 -10.72 0.46
N CYS A 250 -16.87 -9.41 0.72
CA CYS A 250 -16.08 -8.89 1.82
C CYS A 250 -16.61 -9.38 3.17
N LEU A 251 -17.91 -9.23 3.45
CA LEU A 251 -18.51 -9.63 4.72
C LEU A 251 -18.43 -11.15 4.97
N LYS A 252 -18.32 -11.96 3.91
CA LYS A 252 -18.07 -13.41 3.99
C LYS A 252 -16.60 -13.78 4.15
N ALA A 253 -15.66 -12.91 3.76
CA ALA A 253 -14.24 -13.24 3.72
C ALA A 253 -13.63 -13.27 5.13
N THR A 254 -12.82 -14.29 5.41
CA THR A 254 -11.91 -14.29 6.57
C THR A 254 -10.58 -13.67 6.14
N ASN A 255 -10.24 -12.49 6.68
CA ASN A 255 -9.03 -11.75 6.28
C ASN A 255 -8.31 -11.15 7.49
N ASP A 256 -7.68 -12.01 8.29
CA ASP A 256 -7.22 -11.68 9.65
C ASP A 256 -5.75 -12.05 9.92
N LEU A 257 -4.95 -12.49 8.94
CA LEU A 257 -3.63 -13.07 9.23
C LEU A 257 -2.55 -12.03 9.55
N ASP A 258 -2.53 -10.90 8.84
CA ASP A 258 -1.53 -9.85 8.99
C ASP A 258 -2.11 -8.45 8.75
N ALA A 259 -1.28 -7.42 8.93
CA ALA A 259 -1.69 -6.02 8.75
C ALA A 259 -2.27 -5.73 7.35
N CYS A 260 -1.76 -6.37 6.30
CA CYS A 260 -2.24 -6.17 4.93
C CYS A 260 -3.66 -6.73 4.76
N ASP A 261 -3.89 -7.98 5.15
CA ASP A 261 -5.22 -8.60 5.06
C ASP A 261 -6.30 -7.79 5.80
N ASN A 262 -5.93 -7.33 7.00
CA ASN A 262 -6.74 -6.50 7.88
C ASN A 262 -7.12 -5.16 7.24
N PHE A 263 -6.20 -4.56 6.51
CA PHE A 263 -6.38 -3.30 5.80
C PHE A 263 -7.21 -3.47 4.52
N ASN A 264 -6.92 -4.50 3.73
CA ASN A 264 -7.48 -4.66 2.38
C ASN A 264 -9.02 -4.66 2.38
N ILE A 265 -9.62 -5.42 3.29
CA ILE A 265 -11.07 -5.54 3.37
C ILE A 265 -11.76 -4.24 3.77
N ILE A 266 -11.13 -3.43 4.63
CA ILE A 266 -11.67 -2.14 5.07
C ILE A 266 -11.66 -1.14 3.92
N LEU A 267 -10.58 -1.08 3.14
CA LEU A 267 -10.53 -0.23 1.95
C LEU A 267 -11.63 -0.61 0.97
N VAL A 268 -11.74 -1.89 0.63
CA VAL A 268 -12.73 -2.36 -0.35
C VAL A 268 -14.17 -2.06 0.11
N LEU A 269 -14.49 -2.34 1.38
CA LEU A 269 -15.80 -2.02 1.95
C LEU A 269 -16.12 -0.52 1.92
N ASN A 270 -15.15 0.34 2.23
CA ASN A 270 -15.36 1.79 2.21
C ASN A 270 -15.73 2.28 0.81
N TYR A 271 -14.94 1.93 -0.20
CA TYR A 271 -15.17 2.39 -1.57
C TYR A 271 -16.44 1.81 -2.19
N ALA A 272 -16.73 0.52 -1.95
CA ALA A 272 -17.98 -0.09 -2.40
C ALA A 272 -19.22 0.54 -1.73
N SER A 273 -19.17 0.77 -0.41
CA SER A 273 -20.26 1.43 0.33
C SER A 273 -20.47 2.87 -0.12
N LYS A 274 -19.39 3.65 -0.28
CA LYS A 274 -19.46 5.04 -0.77
C LYS A 274 -20.10 5.12 -2.15
N GLN A 275 -19.76 4.21 -3.08
CA GLN A 275 -20.37 4.19 -4.40
C GLN A 275 -21.90 3.97 -4.34
N LEU A 276 -22.37 3.21 -3.36
CA LEU A 276 -23.79 2.98 -3.07
C LEU A 276 -24.42 4.06 -2.17
N GLN A 277 -23.73 5.18 -1.94
CA GLN A 277 -24.16 6.25 -1.04
C GLN A 277 -24.52 5.73 0.37
N LYS A 278 -23.81 4.69 0.84
CA LYS A 278 -24.03 4.03 2.14
C LYS A 278 -25.43 3.44 2.33
N ASN A 279 -26.10 3.01 1.24
CA ASN A 279 -27.47 2.47 1.29
C ASN A 279 -27.58 0.94 1.41
N TYR A 280 -26.49 0.20 1.23
CA TYR A 280 -26.49 -1.27 1.25
C TYR A 280 -25.70 -1.84 2.43
N ARG A 281 -26.38 -2.62 3.29
CA ARG A 281 -25.81 -3.32 4.48
C ARG A 281 -24.95 -2.45 5.40
N GLN A 282 -25.16 -1.13 5.40
CA GLN A 282 -24.27 -0.16 6.06
C GLN A 282 -24.06 -0.45 7.56
N LYS A 283 -25.10 -0.84 8.29
CA LYS A 283 -24.99 -1.22 9.71
C LYS A 283 -24.06 -2.41 9.95
N GLU A 284 -24.03 -3.37 9.01
CA GLU A 284 -23.13 -4.52 9.09
C GLU A 284 -21.69 -4.12 8.77
N ILE A 285 -21.50 -3.19 7.82
CA ILE A 285 -20.19 -2.62 7.48
C ILE A 285 -19.62 -1.83 8.66
N GLU A 286 -20.42 -0.98 9.32
CA GLU A 286 -20.02 -0.24 10.51
C GLU A 286 -19.65 -1.18 11.66
N LYS A 287 -20.48 -2.21 11.92
CA LYS A 287 -20.17 -3.24 12.91
C LYS A 287 -18.89 -3.99 12.57
N PHE A 288 -18.67 -4.32 11.30
CA PHE A 288 -17.44 -4.95 10.84
C PHE A 288 -16.22 -4.04 11.08
N ALA A 289 -16.33 -2.76 10.77
CA ALA A 289 -15.28 -1.77 10.96
C ALA A 289 -14.91 -1.59 12.44
N LEU A 290 -15.90 -1.52 13.34
CA LEU A 290 -15.66 -1.46 14.80
C LEU A 290 -14.96 -2.72 15.31
N ASN A 291 -15.42 -3.91 14.90
CA ASN A 291 -14.75 -5.17 15.26
C ASN A 291 -13.31 -5.22 14.72
N ARG A 292 -13.07 -4.64 13.54
CA ARG A 292 -11.73 -4.56 12.95
C ARG A 292 -10.82 -3.63 13.74
N LEU A 293 -11.34 -2.50 14.20
CA LEU A 293 -10.61 -1.56 15.05
C LEU A 293 -10.13 -2.21 16.34
N GLN A 294 -10.96 -3.08 16.95
CA GLN A 294 -10.55 -3.86 18.12
C GLN A 294 -9.36 -4.80 17.79
N LYS A 295 -9.35 -5.43 16.60
CA LYS A 295 -8.22 -6.24 16.14
C LYS A 295 -6.97 -5.38 15.95
N TYR A 296 -7.09 -4.19 15.36
CA TYR A 296 -5.96 -3.27 15.17
C TYR A 296 -5.34 -2.87 16.50
N LYS A 297 -6.17 -2.60 17.51
CA LYS A 297 -5.73 -2.29 18.86
C LYS A 297 -4.86 -3.40 19.47
N ALA A 298 -5.06 -4.66 19.09
CA ALA A 298 -4.22 -5.76 19.56
C ALA A 298 -2.79 -5.74 18.99
N HIS A 299 -2.58 -5.07 17.85
CA HIS A 299 -1.26 -4.83 17.27
C HIS A 299 -0.58 -3.58 17.85
N TYR A 300 -1.32 -2.73 18.56
CA TYR A 300 -0.82 -1.49 19.10
C TYR A 300 0.13 -1.73 20.30
N LYS A 301 1.32 -1.15 20.25
CA LYS A 301 2.33 -1.23 21.32
C LYS A 301 2.34 0.10 22.06
N LYS A 302 1.49 0.18 23.09
CA LYS A 302 1.23 1.41 23.85
C LYS A 302 2.51 2.14 24.30
N GLU A 303 3.47 1.42 24.87
CA GLU A 303 4.74 1.99 25.36
C GLU A 303 5.68 2.48 24.23
N GLN A 304 5.36 2.18 22.97
CA GLN A 304 6.16 2.49 21.80
C GLN A 304 5.46 3.46 20.85
N GLY A 305 4.16 3.72 21.04
CA GLY A 305 3.38 4.62 20.20
C GLY A 305 3.06 4.12 18.78
N GLY A 306 3.42 2.88 18.44
CA GLY A 306 3.27 2.32 17.09
C GLY A 306 2.59 0.96 17.05
N PHE A 307 2.44 0.39 15.86
CA PHE A 307 1.83 -0.92 15.66
C PHE A 307 2.84 -1.94 15.12
N SER A 308 2.68 -3.21 15.50
CA SER A 308 3.47 -4.32 14.97
C SER A 308 2.77 -4.97 13.77
N PHE A 309 3.51 -5.28 12.71
CA PHE A 309 2.95 -5.88 11.48
C PHE A 309 2.24 -7.22 11.74
N PHE A 310 2.79 -8.05 12.63
CA PHE A 310 2.14 -9.24 13.16
C PHE A 310 1.70 -9.00 14.60
N LEU A 311 0.71 -9.75 15.09
CA LEU A 311 0.17 -9.57 16.44
C LEU A 311 1.26 -9.58 17.53
N ASN A 312 2.21 -10.51 17.40
CA ASN A 312 3.29 -10.73 18.37
C ASN A 312 4.68 -10.43 17.81
N GLY A 313 4.79 -9.61 16.75
CA GLY A 313 6.09 -9.40 16.11
C GLY A 313 6.13 -8.31 15.06
N ALA A 314 7.26 -7.62 15.01
CA ALA A 314 7.63 -6.75 13.90
C ALA A 314 7.77 -7.57 12.60
N ASN A 315 7.55 -6.92 11.45
CA ASN A 315 7.81 -7.58 10.18
C ASN A 315 9.28 -8.00 10.05
N THR A 316 9.52 -9.28 9.77
CA THR A 316 10.88 -9.82 9.61
C THR A 316 11.44 -9.63 8.22
N ARG A 317 10.60 -9.37 7.21
CA ARG A 317 11.00 -9.39 5.80
C ARG A 317 10.39 -8.30 4.95
N TYR A 318 11.23 -7.65 4.15
CA TYR A 318 10.80 -6.67 3.16
C TYR A 318 11.27 -7.12 1.77
N TYR A 319 10.31 -7.35 0.88
CA TYR A 319 10.52 -7.99 -0.45
C TYR A 319 11.41 -9.23 -0.43
N GLY A 320 11.20 -10.09 0.57
CA GLY A 320 11.95 -11.33 0.75
C GLY A 320 13.28 -11.20 1.49
N ALA A 321 13.88 -10.01 1.56
CA ALA A 321 15.08 -9.75 2.36
C ALA A 321 14.73 -9.79 3.86
N LYS A 322 15.54 -10.46 4.69
CA LYS A 322 15.36 -10.43 6.15
C LYS A 322 15.94 -9.13 6.68
N ILE A 323 15.13 -8.33 7.35
CA ILE A 323 15.48 -6.95 7.75
C ILE A 323 15.43 -6.71 9.26
N THR A 324 14.65 -7.51 9.99
CA THR A 324 14.55 -7.41 11.45
C THR A 324 14.64 -8.79 12.10
N LYS A 325 14.90 -8.79 13.42
CA LYS A 325 14.86 -9.98 14.29
C LYS A 325 13.42 -10.44 14.58
N GLY A 326 12.41 -9.62 14.31
CA GLY A 326 11.00 -9.93 14.54
C GLY A 326 10.61 -9.96 16.01
N HIS A 327 11.18 -9.07 16.83
CA HIS A 327 10.79 -8.93 18.23
C HIS A 327 9.31 -8.52 18.33
N ASN A 328 8.69 -8.77 19.49
CA ASN A 328 7.32 -8.33 19.79
C ASN A 328 7.26 -6.82 20.06
N GLU A 329 7.44 -6.04 19.00
CA GLU A 329 7.54 -4.58 19.02
C GLU A 329 6.91 -3.97 17.77
N ALA A 330 6.67 -2.66 17.81
CA ALA A 330 6.15 -1.87 16.71
C ALA A 330 7.19 -1.78 15.59
N ASP A 331 6.67 -1.69 14.37
CA ASP A 331 7.47 -1.42 13.18
C ASP A 331 6.74 -0.42 12.29
N ILE A 332 7.51 0.32 11.50
CA ILE A 332 6.97 1.46 10.75
C ILE A 332 6.02 1.02 9.63
N HIS A 333 6.17 -0.21 9.13
CA HIS A 333 5.29 -0.78 8.11
C HIS A 333 3.93 -1.20 8.71
N GLY A 334 3.93 -1.88 9.85
CA GLY A 334 2.71 -2.15 10.61
C GLY A 334 1.99 -0.86 10.97
N THR A 335 2.73 0.12 11.48
CA THR A 335 2.20 1.43 11.89
C THR A 335 1.51 2.15 10.73
N VAL A 336 2.14 2.29 9.57
CA VAL A 336 1.52 2.99 8.42
C VAL A 336 0.27 2.27 7.90
N LEU A 337 0.26 0.94 7.86
CA LEU A 337 -0.91 0.18 7.38
C LEU A 337 -2.09 0.29 8.33
N PHE A 338 -1.86 0.15 9.64
CA PHE A 338 -2.94 0.28 10.62
C PHE A 338 -3.45 1.71 10.73
N MET A 339 -2.57 2.72 10.70
CA MET A 339 -3.02 4.11 10.67
C MET A 339 -3.83 4.44 9.41
N TRP A 340 -3.43 3.90 8.26
CA TRP A 340 -4.22 4.05 7.04
C TRP A 340 -5.57 3.36 7.16
N GLY A 341 -5.63 2.12 7.66
CA GLY A 341 -6.91 1.44 7.90
C GLY A 341 -7.79 2.15 8.93
N ILE A 342 -7.22 2.77 9.97
CA ILE A 342 -7.96 3.60 10.95
C ILE A 342 -8.58 4.81 10.27
N SER A 343 -7.82 5.51 9.41
CA SER A 343 -8.36 6.64 8.65
C SER A 343 -9.57 6.24 7.81
N ILE A 344 -9.55 5.04 7.22
CA ILE A 344 -10.67 4.52 6.42
C ILE A 344 -11.85 4.08 7.31
N ILE A 345 -11.59 3.44 8.46
CA ILE A 345 -12.64 3.08 9.43
C ILE A 345 -13.39 4.32 9.89
N ILE A 346 -12.68 5.41 10.17
CA ILE A 346 -13.27 6.68 10.58
C ILE A 346 -14.22 7.23 9.52
N GLN A 347 -13.87 7.11 8.23
CA GLN A 347 -14.77 7.50 7.13
C GLN A 347 -16.02 6.60 7.01
N ILE A 348 -15.86 5.30 7.25
CA ILE A 348 -16.99 4.37 7.28
C ILE A 348 -17.98 4.81 8.37
N LEU A 349 -17.46 5.15 9.55
CA LEU A 349 -18.24 5.54 10.73
C LEU A 349 -18.75 6.99 10.71
N GLY A 350 -18.27 7.84 9.79
CA GLY A 350 -18.67 9.25 9.72
C GLY A 350 -18.09 10.09 10.85
N LEU A 351 -16.84 9.83 11.25
CA LEU A 351 -16.15 10.46 12.38
C LEU A 351 -14.95 11.33 11.96
N GLU A 352 -14.90 11.76 10.70
CA GLU A 352 -13.78 12.50 10.13
C GLU A 352 -13.50 13.81 10.89
N ASP A 353 -14.57 14.52 11.29
CA ASP A 353 -14.49 15.79 12.03
C ASP A 353 -13.92 15.63 13.46
N GLU A 354 -13.95 14.42 14.03
CA GLU A 354 -13.48 14.14 15.39
C GLU A 354 -11.97 13.83 15.45
N PHE A 355 -11.45 13.10 14.47
CA PHE A 355 -10.10 12.52 14.55
C PHE A 355 -9.09 13.09 13.54
N ASP A 356 -9.52 13.75 12.46
CA ASP A 356 -8.65 14.42 11.48
C ASP A 356 -7.40 13.60 11.06
N PHE A 357 -7.63 12.35 10.62
CA PHE A 357 -6.64 11.56 9.91
C PHE A 357 -6.86 11.68 8.42
N ARG A 358 -5.83 12.08 7.67
CA ARG A 358 -5.89 12.14 6.21
C ARG A 358 -5.79 10.73 5.63
N GLU A 359 -6.39 10.49 4.47
CA GLU A 359 -6.12 9.32 3.63
C GLU A 359 -5.10 9.69 2.56
N PHE A 360 -4.05 8.90 2.35
CA PHE A 360 -3.13 9.09 1.22
C PHE A 360 -3.52 8.21 0.03
N LEU A 361 -3.20 8.69 -1.17
CA LEU A 361 -3.24 7.89 -2.39
C LEU A 361 -1.95 7.07 -2.50
N THR A 362 -2.05 5.85 -3.04
CA THR A 362 -0.89 4.97 -3.22
C THR A 362 -0.62 4.65 -4.66
#